data_AF-Q18AK9-F1
#
_entry.id   AF-Q18AK9-F1
#
_cell.length_a   1.000
_cell.length_b   1.000
_cell.length_c   1.000
_cell.angle_alpha   90.00
_cell.angle_beta   90.00
_cell.angle_gamma   90.00
#
_symmetry.space_group_name_H-M   'P 1'
#
loop_
_entity.id
_entity.type
_entity.pdbx_description
1 polymer ?
#
loop_
_entity_poly.entity_id
_entity_poly.type
_entity_poly.pdbx_seq_one_letter_code
_entity_poly.pdbx_strand_id
1 'polypeptide(L)'
;MKKALRYLLFLIILLLMYFLAVKLNYDFYTQFYTGYMQDFKRYIFINLISSGGIGLLLGTELLIREYKKDGSWYIDIPRLLLLCFPSFLLSLMPVFFFMFPVGNIPIIGNFIMLDRIPLNIIIFNILFGYFLITSFRKK
;
A
#
# COMPACT_ATOMS: atom_id res chain seq x y z
N MET A 1 -29.89 6.89 9.24
CA MET A 1 -29.76 6.08 8.00
C MET A 1 -28.57 6.48 7.11
N LYS A 2 -28.40 7.74 6.69
CA LYS A 2 -27.29 8.15 5.78
C LYS A 2 -25.86 7.85 6.29
N LYS A 3 -25.58 8.01 7.59
CA LYS A 3 -24.26 7.68 8.18
C LYS A 3 -23.97 6.17 8.22
N ALA A 4 -24.98 5.36 8.59
CA ALA A 4 -24.86 3.90 8.64
C ALA A 4 -24.62 3.32 7.25
N LEU A 5 -25.37 3.79 6.23
CA LEU A 5 -25.16 3.39 4.84
C LEU A 5 -23.75 3.73 4.35
N ARG A 6 -23.20 4.90 4.74
CA ARG A 6 -21.83 5.29 4.39
C ARG A 6 -20.79 4.35 5.01
N TYR A 7 -20.94 3.96 6.27
CA TYR A 7 -20.04 2.99 6.90
C TYR A 7 -20.16 1.59 6.27
N LEU A 8 -21.38 1.19 5.90
CA LEU A 8 -21.62 -0.07 5.21
C LEU A 8 -20.97 -0.09 3.82
N LEU A 9 -21.09 0.99 3.04
CA LEU A 9 -20.40 1.12 1.75
C LEU A 9 -18.88 1.11 1.92
N PHE A 10 -18.36 1.82 2.92
CA PHE A 10 -16.92 1.81 3.23
C PHE A 10 -16.43 0.40 3.57
N LEU A 11 -17.19 -0.34 4.39
CA LEU A 11 -16.89 -1.73 4.72
C LEU A 11 -16.92 -2.63 3.49
N ILE A 12 -17.92 -2.49 2.61
CA ILE A 12 -18.00 -3.27 1.36
C ILE A 12 -16.77 -3.02 0.49
N ILE A 13 -16.39 -1.75 0.28
CA ILE A 13 -15.21 -1.41 -0.54
C ILE A 13 -13.95 -1.98 0.09
N LEU A 14 -13.80 -1.87 1.41
CA LEU A 14 -12.66 -2.41 2.14
C LEU A 14 -12.58 -3.94 2.01
N LEU A 15 -13.70 -4.64 2.12
CA LEU A 15 -13.78 -6.09 1.92
C LEU A 15 -13.46 -6.48 0.48
N LEU A 16 -13.96 -5.75 -0.52
CA LEU A 16 -13.63 -6.01 -1.92
C LEU A 16 -12.12 -5.85 -2.19
N MET A 17 -11.50 -4.80 -1.64
CA MET A 17 -10.06 -4.61 -1.74
C MET A 17 -9.27 -5.68 -0.99
N TYR A 18 -9.75 -6.11 0.17
CA TYR A 18 -9.16 -7.22 0.92
C TYR A 18 -9.21 -8.54 0.14
N PHE A 19 -10.38 -8.94 -0.38
CA PHE A 19 -10.52 -10.15 -1.18
C PHE A 19 -9.66 -10.11 -2.44
N LEU A 20 -9.58 -8.95 -3.10
CA LEU A 20 -8.70 -8.74 -4.24
C LEU A 20 -7.23 -8.96 -3.82
N ALA A 21 -6.78 -8.32 -2.74
CA ALA A 21 -5.41 -8.46 -2.24
C ALA A 21 -5.09 -9.93 -1.87
N VAL A 22 -5.99 -10.62 -1.18
CA VAL A 22 -5.80 -12.03 -0.79
C VAL A 22 -5.68 -12.94 -2.01
N LYS A 23 -6.62 -12.83 -2.96
CA LYS A 23 -6.61 -13.66 -4.18
C LYS A 23 -5.30 -13.49 -4.95
N LEU A 24 -4.84 -12.26 -5.12
CA LEU A 24 -3.63 -11.96 -5.89
C LEU A 24 -2.36 -12.45 -5.22
N ASN A 25 -2.29 -12.35 -3.89
CA ASN A 25 -1.16 -12.89 -3.16
C ASN A 25 -1.14 -14.42 -3.24
N TYR A 26 -2.31 -15.08 -3.15
CA TYR A 26 -2.42 -16.52 -3.36
C TYR A 26 -1.95 -16.94 -4.76
N ASP A 27 -2.46 -16.29 -5.82
CA ASP A 27 -2.06 -16.56 -7.21
C ASP A 27 -0.54 -16.36 -7.41
N PHE A 28 0.04 -15.32 -6.82
CA PHE A 28 1.48 -15.07 -6.86
C PHE A 28 2.28 -16.19 -6.20
N TYR A 29 1.89 -16.63 -5.01
CA TYR A 29 2.56 -17.74 -4.34
C TYR A 29 2.48 -19.01 -5.20
N THR A 30 1.31 -19.36 -5.74
CA THR A 30 1.17 -20.54 -6.60
C THR A 30 2.04 -20.46 -7.87
N GLN A 31 2.13 -19.30 -8.50
CA GLN A 31 2.97 -19.07 -9.69
C GLN A 31 4.48 -19.10 -9.38
N PHE A 32 4.88 -18.59 -8.22
CA PHE A 32 6.27 -18.62 -7.78
C PHE A 32 6.76 -20.05 -7.55
N TYR A 33 5.98 -20.90 -6.87
CA TYR A 33 6.33 -22.29 -6.62
C TYR A 33 6.31 -23.18 -7.86
N THR A 34 5.57 -22.78 -8.91
CA THR A 34 5.46 -23.53 -10.18
C THR A 34 6.48 -23.07 -11.22
N GLY A 35 7.34 -22.09 -10.90
CA GLY A 35 8.38 -21.57 -11.81
C GLY A 35 7.82 -20.71 -12.96
N TYR A 36 6.51 -20.50 -13.03
CA TYR A 36 5.84 -19.68 -14.04
C TYR A 36 5.70 -18.23 -13.56
N MET A 37 6.80 -17.50 -13.53
CA MET A 37 6.84 -16.11 -13.06
C MET A 37 6.46 -15.12 -14.17
N GLN A 38 5.26 -15.25 -14.74
CA GLN A 38 4.97 -14.60 -16.01
C GLN A 38 4.66 -13.10 -15.94
N ASP A 39 4.41 -12.48 -14.77
CA ASP A 39 4.03 -11.05 -14.72
C ASP A 39 4.32 -10.34 -13.38
N PHE A 40 5.58 -10.33 -12.93
CA PHE A 40 5.97 -9.68 -11.67
C PHE A 40 5.57 -8.19 -11.59
N LYS A 41 5.64 -7.45 -12.71
CA LYS A 41 5.21 -6.04 -12.79
C LYS A 41 3.72 -5.89 -12.49
N ARG A 42 2.89 -6.79 -13.02
CA ARG A 42 1.44 -6.80 -12.80
C ARG A 42 1.12 -7.06 -11.34
N TYR A 43 1.81 -8.03 -10.71
CA TYR A 43 1.65 -8.32 -9.29
C TYR A 43 1.89 -7.08 -8.40
N ILE A 44 2.96 -6.33 -8.69
CA ILE A 44 3.30 -5.13 -7.92
C ILE A 44 2.29 -4.01 -8.16
N PHE A 45 1.93 -3.76 -9.41
CA PHE A 45 0.94 -2.73 -9.72
C PHE A 45 -0.41 -3.00 -9.05
N ILE A 46 -0.88 -4.24 -9.08
CA ILE A 46 -2.16 -4.57 -8.45
C ILE A 46 -2.05 -4.59 -6.91
N ASN A 47 -0.92 -4.98 -6.31
CA ASN A 47 -0.73 -4.84 -4.86
C ASN A 47 -0.71 -3.37 -4.43
N LEU A 48 -0.07 -2.50 -5.21
CA LEU A 48 -0.08 -1.06 -4.97
C LEU A 48 -1.51 -0.50 -4.98
N ILE A 49 -2.34 -0.91 -5.94
CA ILE A 49 -3.74 -0.46 -6.02
C ILE A 49 -4.60 -1.07 -4.90
N SER A 50 -4.51 -2.38 -4.67
CA SER A 50 -5.37 -3.07 -3.70
C SER A 50 -4.98 -2.71 -2.26
N SER A 51 -3.74 -2.98 -1.86
CA SER A 51 -3.25 -2.70 -0.50
C SER A 51 -3.06 -1.20 -0.26
N GLY A 52 -2.55 -0.46 -1.24
CA GLY A 52 -2.47 1.00 -1.13
C GLY A 52 -3.83 1.67 -1.14
N GLY A 53 -4.79 1.12 -1.88
CA GLY A 53 -6.19 1.52 -1.82
C GLY A 53 -6.80 1.35 -0.43
N ILE A 54 -6.52 0.24 0.27
CA ILE A 54 -6.94 0.05 1.67
C ILE A 54 -6.35 1.17 2.54
N GLY A 55 -5.07 1.47 2.38
CA GLY A 55 -4.41 2.60 3.07
C GLY A 55 -5.10 3.94 2.83
N LEU A 56 -5.39 4.26 1.57
CA LEU A 56 -6.11 5.47 1.18
C LEU A 56 -7.50 5.52 1.82
N LEU A 57 -8.24 4.42 1.80
CA LEU A 57 -9.56 4.33 2.42
C LEU A 57 -9.47 4.62 3.93
N LEU A 58 -8.53 4.00 4.64
CA LEU A 58 -8.34 4.22 6.08
C LEU A 58 -8.05 5.69 6.40
N GLY A 59 -7.26 6.38 5.56
CA GLY A 59 -6.97 7.80 5.73
C GLY A 59 -8.07 8.74 5.23
N THR A 60 -9.09 8.23 4.54
CA THR A 60 -10.17 9.05 3.97
C THR A 60 -10.99 9.74 5.05
N GLU A 61 -11.16 9.14 6.23
CA GLU A 61 -11.87 9.81 7.32
C GLU A 61 -11.18 11.11 7.75
N LEU A 62 -9.83 11.10 7.82
CA LEU A 62 -9.04 12.28 8.12
C LEU A 62 -9.17 13.33 7.02
N LEU A 63 -9.11 12.91 5.75
CA LEU A 63 -9.31 13.80 4.62
C LEU A 63 -10.70 14.46 4.63
N ILE A 64 -11.76 13.72 4.97
CA ILE A 64 -13.12 14.25 5.11
C ILE A 64 -13.18 15.29 6.24
N ARG A 65 -12.44 15.08 7.34
CA ARG A 65 -12.36 16.06 8.44
C ARG A 65 -11.62 17.33 7.99
N GLU A 66 -10.50 17.20 7.30
CA GLU A 66 -9.75 18.33 6.72
C GLU A 66 -10.58 19.08 5.67
N TYR A 67 -11.36 18.37 4.84
CA TYR A 67 -12.22 18.98 3.82
C TYR A 67 -13.24 19.96 4.42
N LYS A 68 -13.74 19.66 5.63
CA LYS A 68 -14.72 20.49 6.34
C LYS A 68 -14.14 21.72 7.03
N LYS A 69 -12.82 21.79 7.20
CA LYS A 69 -12.18 22.97 7.78
C LYS A 69 -12.21 24.12 6.78
N ASP A 70 -12.26 25.35 7.28
CA ASP A 70 -11.98 26.54 6.48
C ASP A 70 -10.47 26.70 6.35
N GLY A 71 -10.01 27.26 5.22
CA GLY A 71 -8.58 27.46 4.95
C GLY A 71 -8.13 26.96 3.58
N SER A 72 -6.88 27.25 3.25
CA SER A 72 -6.25 26.80 2.00
C SER A 72 -5.65 25.42 2.15
N TRP A 73 -5.78 24.59 1.12
CA TRP A 73 -5.13 23.30 1.05
C TRP A 73 -3.62 23.47 0.95
N TYR A 74 -2.88 22.69 1.72
CA TYR A 74 -1.45 22.52 1.59
C TYR A 74 -1.06 21.06 1.75
N ILE A 75 0.14 20.73 1.27
CA ILE A 75 0.72 19.39 1.40
C ILE A 75 1.75 19.46 2.53
N ASP A 76 1.62 18.57 3.51
CA ASP A 76 2.58 18.39 4.59
C ASP A 76 3.86 17.72 4.04
N ILE A 77 4.79 18.54 3.55
CA ILE A 77 6.05 18.09 2.95
C ILE A 77 6.88 17.21 3.91
N PRO A 78 7.05 17.56 5.21
CA PRO A 78 7.73 16.68 6.16
C PRO A 78 7.11 15.28 6.22
N ARG A 79 5.78 15.19 6.31
CA ARG A 79 5.08 13.89 6.32
C ARG A 79 5.28 13.12 5.01
N LEU A 80 5.24 13.81 3.88
CA LEU A 80 5.42 13.20 2.57
C LEU A 80 6.84 12.63 2.42
N LEU A 81 7.87 13.37 2.85
CA LEU A 81 9.26 12.93 2.73
C LEU A 81 9.68 11.91 3.78
N LEU A 82 9.18 12.01 5.03
CA LEU A 82 9.63 11.15 6.13
C LEU A 82 8.77 9.90 6.31
N LEU A 83 7.51 9.90 5.87
CA LEU A 83 6.60 8.76 6.03
C LEU A 83 6.16 8.17 4.71
N CYS A 84 5.66 9.01 3.78
CA CYS A 84 5.11 8.53 2.50
C CYS A 84 6.22 7.97 1.59
N PHE A 85 7.30 8.72 1.37
CA PHE A 85 8.38 8.32 0.48
C PHE A 85 9.11 7.05 0.95
N PRO A 86 9.48 6.88 2.24
CA PRO A 86 10.10 5.64 2.70
C PRO A 86 9.15 4.45 2.58
N SER A 87 7.85 4.62 2.87
CA SER A 87 6.86 3.55 2.70
C SER A 87 6.73 3.13 1.23
N PHE A 88 6.79 4.07 0.29
CA PHE A 88 6.78 3.78 -1.14
C PHE A 88 8.04 3.03 -1.59
N LEU A 89 9.23 3.46 -1.16
CA LEU A 89 10.47 2.76 -1.47
C LEU A 89 10.45 1.33 -0.92
N LEU A 90 9.95 1.16 0.30
CA LEU A 90 9.86 -0.15 0.94
C LEU A 90 8.83 -1.06 0.27
N SER A 91 7.74 -0.53 -0.26
CA SER A 91 6.79 -1.32 -1.04
C SER A 91 7.34 -1.77 -2.40
N LEU A 92 8.32 -1.05 -2.94
CA LEU A 92 9.04 -1.38 -4.18
C LEU A 92 10.32 -2.22 -3.98
N MET A 93 10.75 -2.49 -2.74
CA MET A 93 11.91 -3.34 -2.45
C MET A 93 11.98 -4.65 -3.26
N PRO A 94 10.88 -5.39 -3.48
CA PRO A 94 10.91 -6.59 -4.30
C PRO A 94 11.36 -6.32 -5.74
N VAL A 95 10.94 -5.20 -6.34
CA VAL A 95 11.44 -4.77 -7.68
C VAL A 95 12.95 -4.62 -7.63
N PHE A 96 13.43 -3.90 -6.62
CA PHE A 96 14.86 -3.64 -6.49
C PHE A 96 15.66 -4.92 -6.30
N PHE A 97 15.13 -5.90 -5.58
CA PHE A 97 15.77 -7.21 -5.41
C PHE A 97 15.85 -7.99 -6.73
N PHE A 98 14.81 -7.98 -7.56
CA PHE A 98 14.83 -8.70 -8.84
C PHE A 98 15.60 -7.96 -9.94
N MET A 99 15.66 -6.62 -9.90
CA MET A 99 16.36 -5.82 -10.92
C MET A 99 17.84 -5.56 -10.58
N PHE A 100 18.21 -5.54 -9.30
CA PHE A 100 19.55 -5.20 -8.84
C PHE A 100 20.05 -6.23 -7.82
N PRO A 101 21.37 -6.47 -7.72
CA PRO A 101 21.95 -7.43 -6.76
C PRO A 101 21.94 -6.91 -5.31
N VAL A 102 20.92 -6.15 -4.91
CA VAL A 102 20.75 -5.60 -3.54
C VAL A 102 20.52 -6.71 -2.51
N GLY A 103 20.09 -7.89 -2.97
CA GLY A 103 19.92 -9.10 -2.16
C GLY A 103 21.19 -9.63 -1.50
N ASN A 104 22.37 -9.24 -2.00
CA ASN A 104 23.66 -9.65 -1.42
C ASN A 104 24.04 -8.84 -0.17
N ILE A 105 23.27 -7.81 0.19
CA ILE A 105 23.49 -7.04 1.41
C ILE A 105 22.83 -7.78 2.59
N PRO A 106 23.57 -8.29 3.58
CA PRO A 106 23.06 -9.22 4.60
C PRO A 106 21.87 -8.68 5.41
N ILE A 107 21.88 -7.38 5.71
CA ILE A 107 20.85 -6.69 6.48
C ILE A 107 19.54 -6.61 5.67
N ILE A 108 19.68 -6.34 4.37
CA ILE A 108 18.55 -6.20 3.43
C ILE A 108 17.99 -7.58 3.09
N GLY A 109 18.83 -8.58 2.88
CA GLY A 109 18.43 -9.97 2.66
C GLY A 109 17.63 -10.57 3.83
N ASN A 110 18.02 -10.28 5.07
CA ASN A 110 17.28 -10.75 6.26
C ASN A 110 15.96 -10.01 6.49
N PHE A 111 15.92 -8.69 6.24
CA PHE A 111 14.69 -7.91 6.34
C PHE A 111 13.66 -8.31 5.27
N ILE A 112 14.15 -8.80 4.12
CA ILE A 112 13.39 -9.21 2.94
C ILE A 112 13.55 -10.72 2.73
N MET A 113 13.48 -11.53 3.80
CA MET A 113 13.40 -12.98 3.59
C MET A 113 12.20 -13.29 2.68
N LEU A 114 12.41 -14.16 1.70
CA LEU A 114 11.46 -14.52 0.63
C LEU A 114 10.06 -14.86 1.16
N ASP A 115 10.00 -15.51 2.34
CA ASP A 115 8.75 -15.90 2.99
C ASP A 115 7.89 -14.71 3.44
N ARG A 116 8.52 -13.54 3.66
CA ARG A 116 7.88 -12.32 4.16
C ARG A 116 7.66 -11.26 3.09
N ILE A 117 8.16 -11.47 1.86
CA ILE A 117 8.05 -10.49 0.77
C ILE A 117 6.60 -10.02 0.58
N PRO A 118 5.59 -10.90 0.47
CA PRO A 118 4.21 -10.46 0.24
C PRO A 118 3.62 -9.67 1.40
N LEU A 119 3.92 -10.07 2.63
CA LEU A 119 3.43 -9.38 3.83
C LEU A 119 4.06 -7.98 3.97
N ASN A 120 5.36 -7.84 3.72
CA ASN A 120 6.04 -6.55 3.72
C ASN A 120 5.46 -5.62 2.65
N ILE A 121 5.25 -6.12 1.42
CA ILE A 121 4.62 -5.36 0.33
C ILE A 121 3.25 -4.84 0.74
N ILE A 122 2.41 -5.70 1.33
CA ILE A 122 1.06 -5.34 1.76
C ILE A 122 1.12 -4.22 2.80
N ILE A 123 1.90 -4.38 3.86
CA ILE A 123 2.01 -3.40 4.95
C ILE A 123 2.51 -2.05 4.42
N PHE A 124 3.60 -2.04 3.66
CA PHE A 124 4.17 -0.80 3.16
C PHE A 124 3.30 -0.11 2.11
N ASN A 125 2.55 -0.87 1.30
CA ASN A 125 1.54 -0.28 0.42
C ASN A 125 0.39 0.35 1.21
N ILE A 126 -0.14 -0.31 2.26
CA ILE A 126 -1.17 0.27 3.14
C ILE A 126 -0.64 1.55 3.79
N LEU A 127 0.57 1.52 4.35
CA LEU A 127 1.19 2.70 4.96
C LEU A 127 1.39 3.83 3.95
N PHE A 128 1.88 3.51 2.76
CA PHE A 128 2.04 4.46 1.66
C PHE A 128 0.71 5.15 1.33
N GLY A 129 -0.35 4.37 1.08
CA GLY A 129 -1.68 4.93 0.80
C GLY A 129 -2.19 5.81 1.94
N TYR A 130 -2.08 5.34 3.18
CA TYR A 130 -2.51 6.09 4.36
C TYR A 130 -1.74 7.41 4.55
N PHE A 131 -0.42 7.39 4.42
CA PHE A 131 0.40 8.61 4.56
C PHE A 131 0.21 9.56 3.39
N LEU A 132 0.01 9.06 2.17
CA LEU A 132 -0.26 9.89 1.00
C LEU A 132 -1.53 10.71 1.21
N ILE A 133 -2.65 10.07 1.54
CA ILE A 133 -3.93 10.80 1.70
C ILE A 133 -3.93 11.72 2.93
N THR A 134 -3.26 11.32 4.01
CA THR A 134 -3.20 12.14 5.23
C THR A 134 -2.18 13.28 5.18
N SER A 135 -1.41 13.39 4.09
CA SER A 135 -0.52 14.53 3.82
C SER A 135 -1.25 15.76 3.28
N PHE A 136 -2.47 15.59 2.77
CA PHE A 136 -3.32 16.69 2.34
C PHE A 136 -4.05 17.29 3.55
N ARG A 137 -3.73 18.54 3.88
CA ARG A 137 -4.27 19.25 5.05
C ARG A 137 -4.75 20.65 4.68
N LYS A 138 -5.60 21.25 5.51
CA LYS A 138 -5.93 22.67 5.41
C LYS A 138 -5.20 23.46 6.49
N LYS A 139 -4.73 24.66 6.12
CA LYS A 139 -4.15 25.63 7.07
C LYS A 139 -5.21 26.15 8.02
#